data_AF-A0A8S1T6I9-F1
#
_entry.id   AF-A0A8S1T6I9-F1
#
_cell.length_a   1.000
_cell.length_b   1.000
_cell.length_c   1.000
_cell.angle_alpha   90.00
_cell.angle_beta   90.00
_cell.angle_gamma   90.00
#
_symmetry.space_group_name_H-M   'P 1'
#
loop_
_entity.id
_entity.type
_entity.pdbx_description
1 polymer ?
#
loop_
_entity_poly.entity_id
_entity_poly.type
_entity_poly.pdbx_seq_one_letter_code
_entity_poly.pdbx_strand_id
1 'polypeptide(L)'
;MKIRILTVEHIMISITRMENGQNQEKFLSNSYIPHGDEYKINKKIDKWDINYRFSSIYQFEWIVGGSYNQDGIKNVLWIDLIGNFYRQRQVMFKGEYQNNQNGGGSYDKTGIKKGKWIELSNKFQIIYQGMYQNGKKVDKRISILGSLINLKNQLIMMSRELKLDCNQKLAQVFQVFKSIIFSSFQFKLSYISRICVIVRSLLEIKQVNLILLSQ
;
A
#
# COMPACT_ATOMS: atom_id res chain seq x y z
N MET A 1 14.16 15.87 -28.97
CA MET A 1 12.94 15.13 -28.57
C MET A 1 13.26 14.28 -27.34
N LYS A 2 12.87 14.74 -26.14
CA LYS A 2 13.14 14.04 -24.87
C LYS A 2 11.93 13.17 -24.53
N ILE A 3 12.09 11.86 -24.64
CA ILE A 3 11.11 10.89 -24.12
C ILE A 3 11.27 10.87 -22.60
N ARG A 4 10.23 11.32 -21.88
CA ARG A 4 10.06 11.06 -20.45
C ARG A 4 9.34 9.72 -20.31
N ILE A 5 10.05 8.70 -19.84
CA ILE A 5 9.42 7.47 -19.33
C ILE A 5 8.83 7.84 -17.96
N LEU A 6 7.50 7.71 -17.83
CA LEU A 6 6.77 7.90 -16.58
C LEU A 6 7.11 6.79 -15.59
N THR A 7 7.32 7.19 -14.34
CA THR A 7 7.79 6.42 -13.20
C THR A 7 6.91 5.21 -12.87
N VAL A 8 7.55 4.07 -12.60
CA VAL A 8 6.94 2.87 -12.01
C VAL A 8 6.54 3.20 -10.56
N GLU A 9 5.31 2.85 -10.16
CA GLU A 9 4.82 3.00 -8.79
C GLU A 9 5.71 2.21 -7.81
N HIS A 10 6.44 2.91 -6.94
CA HIS A 10 7.30 2.28 -5.94
C HIS A 10 6.46 1.78 -4.77
N ILE A 11 6.36 0.47 -4.62
CA ILE A 11 5.89 -0.15 -3.37
C ILE A 11 6.91 0.14 -2.28
N MET A 12 6.46 0.68 -1.15
CA MET A 12 7.29 0.92 0.04
C MET A 12 6.86 0.01 1.19
N ILE A 13 7.81 -0.81 1.65
CA ILE A 13 7.65 -1.64 2.84
C ILE A 13 8.49 -1.00 3.95
N SER A 14 7.91 -0.86 5.14
CA SER A 14 8.64 -0.43 6.33
C SER A 14 8.59 -1.53 7.38
N ILE A 15 9.73 -1.81 7.98
CA ILE A 15 9.83 -2.69 9.14
C ILE A 15 10.03 -1.79 10.36
N THR A 16 9.19 -1.96 11.37
CA THR A 16 9.28 -1.22 12.62
C THR A 16 9.60 -2.18 13.75
N ARG A 17 10.65 -1.87 14.51
CA ARG A 17 11.00 -2.55 15.76
C ARG A 17 10.72 -1.61 16.92
N MET A 18 10.15 -2.15 18.00
CA MET A 18 10.09 -1.45 19.28
C MET A 18 11.24 -1.91 20.17
N GLU A 19 12.07 -0.98 20.62
CA GLU A 19 13.14 -1.23 21.58
C GLU A 19 13.01 -0.21 22.72
N ASN A 20 12.86 -0.69 23.96
CA ASN A 20 12.67 0.14 25.15
C ASN A 20 11.55 1.20 25.03
N GLY A 21 10.47 0.87 24.32
CA GLY A 21 9.32 1.76 24.13
C GLY A 21 9.50 2.84 23.05
N GLN A 22 10.61 2.82 22.30
CA GLN A 22 10.84 3.70 21.16
C GLN A 22 10.77 2.91 19.84
N ASN A 23 10.16 3.52 18.81
CA ASN A 23 10.10 2.94 17.47
C ASN A 23 11.38 3.23 16.70
N GLN A 24 12.01 2.20 16.17
CA GLN A 24 13.06 2.31 15.16
C GLN A 24 12.47 1.91 13.82
N GLU A 25 12.37 2.86 12.89
CA GLU A 25 11.84 2.65 11.54
C GLU A 25 12.96 2.52 10.52
N LYS A 26 12.86 1.49 9.68
CA LYS A 26 13.75 1.30 8.52
C LYS A 26 12.94 1.16 7.25
N PHE A 27 13.24 2.02 6.27
CA PHE A 27 12.54 2.05 4.98
C PHE A 27 13.25 1.16 3.95
N LEU A 28 12.47 0.33 3.26
CA LEU A 28 12.94 -0.52 2.18
C LEU A 28 12.26 -0.07 0.88
N SER A 29 13.04 0.50 -0.03
CA SER A 29 12.58 0.79 -1.39
C SER A 29 12.93 -0.37 -2.31
N ASN A 30 11.93 -0.84 -3.06
CA ASN A 30 11.95 -2.04 -3.90
C ASN A 30 11.92 -3.34 -3.07
N SER A 31 11.18 -4.34 -3.57
CA SER A 31 10.70 -5.56 -2.88
C SER A 31 11.78 -6.55 -2.40
N TYR A 32 12.97 -6.07 -2.06
CA TYR A 32 14.00 -6.81 -1.37
C TYR A 32 13.82 -6.62 0.14
N ILE A 33 13.45 -7.69 0.85
CA ILE A 33 13.53 -7.74 2.30
C ILE A 33 15.03 -7.94 2.60
N PRO A 34 15.79 -6.95 3.09
CA PRO A 34 17.18 -7.17 3.40
C PRO A 34 17.30 -8.15 4.56
N HIS A 35 18.17 -9.14 4.39
CA HIS A 35 18.79 -9.90 5.46
C HIS A 35 19.74 -8.98 6.26
N GLY A 36 19.20 -7.97 6.93
CA GLY A 36 20.01 -6.92 7.54
C GLY A 36 19.30 -6.22 8.68
N ASP A 37 19.04 -6.97 9.74
CA ASP A 37 18.86 -6.44 11.09
C ASP A 37 19.98 -7.00 11.96
N GLU A 38 20.45 -6.23 12.95
CA GLU A 38 21.45 -6.67 13.93
C GLU A 38 20.84 -7.73 14.86
N TYR A 39 20.86 -8.94 14.32
CA TYR A 39 21.09 -10.18 15.00
C TYR A 39 22.01 -10.03 16.24
N LYS A 40 21.45 -9.98 17.45
CA LYS A 40 22.16 -10.55 18.61
C LYS A 40 22.27 -12.05 18.35
N ILE A 41 23.36 -12.47 17.72
CA ILE A 41 23.62 -13.89 17.41
C ILE A 41 22.50 -14.52 16.54
N ASN A 42 22.28 -13.97 15.35
CA ASN A 42 21.31 -14.45 14.34
C ASN A 42 19.85 -14.64 14.80
N LYS A 43 19.41 -13.90 15.83
CA LYS A 43 18.12 -14.13 16.52
C LYS A 43 17.24 -12.88 16.55
N LYS A 44 15.97 -13.02 16.15
CA LYS A 44 14.94 -11.96 16.28
C LYS A 44 14.37 -11.98 17.69
N ILE A 45 14.25 -10.83 18.35
CA ILE A 45 13.67 -10.69 19.69
C ILE A 45 12.63 -9.55 19.70
N ASP A 46 11.71 -9.57 20.67
CA ASP A 46 10.67 -8.56 20.90
C ASP A 46 9.61 -8.45 19.79
N LYS A 47 8.89 -7.33 19.72
CA LYS A 47 7.80 -7.09 18.78
C LYS A 47 8.32 -6.64 17.41
N TRP A 48 7.77 -7.26 16.37
CA TRP A 48 8.05 -7.00 14.97
C TRP A 48 6.76 -6.69 14.26
N ASP A 49 6.71 -5.52 13.64
CA ASP A 49 5.60 -5.09 12.81
C ASP A 49 6.09 -4.82 11.38
N ILE A 50 5.36 -5.35 10.40
CA ILE A 50 5.55 -5.09 8.98
C ILE A 50 4.39 -4.23 8.53
N ASN A 51 4.73 -2.99 8.18
CA ASN A 51 3.79 -2.04 7.63
C ASN A 51 4.04 -1.84 6.14
N TYR A 52 3.00 -1.43 5.44
CA TYR A 52 3.01 -1.26 3.99
C TYR A 52 2.26 0.00 3.61
N ARG A 53 2.76 0.68 2.59
CA ARG A 53 1.99 1.69 1.88
C ARG A 53 2.12 1.49 0.39
N PHE A 54 1.00 1.65 -0.30
CA PHE A 54 0.93 1.52 -1.75
C PHE A 54 1.66 2.66 -2.47
N SER A 55 1.64 3.86 -1.90
CA SER A 55 2.27 5.06 -2.45
C SER A 55 2.68 6.01 -1.33
N SER A 56 3.60 6.93 -1.62
CA SER A 56 4.09 7.95 -0.69
C SER A 56 2.99 8.86 -0.14
N ILE A 57 1.88 8.99 -0.86
CA ILE A 57 0.73 9.81 -0.45
C ILE A 57 -0.17 9.12 0.58
N TYR A 58 -0.02 7.81 0.81
CA TYR A 58 -0.81 7.05 1.77
C TYR A 58 -0.03 6.82 3.07
N GLN A 59 -0.78 6.75 4.17
CA GLN A 59 -0.24 6.33 5.46
C GLN A 59 0.09 4.83 5.42
N PHE A 60 1.05 4.42 6.25
CA PHE A 60 1.38 3.02 6.41
C PHE A 60 0.21 2.26 7.06
N GLU A 61 -0.15 1.14 6.46
CA GLU A 61 -1.09 0.17 7.01
C GLU A 61 -0.31 -1.01 7.60
N TRP A 62 -0.65 -1.38 8.82
CA TRP A 62 -0.11 -2.59 9.45
C TRP A 62 -0.66 -3.82 8.73
N ILE A 63 0.23 -4.64 8.17
CA ILE A 63 -0.19 -5.89 7.49
C ILE A 63 -0.01 -7.07 8.44
N VAL A 64 1.22 -7.26 8.92
CA VAL A 64 1.57 -8.43 9.70
C VAL A 64 2.53 -8.08 10.81
N GLY A 65 2.57 -8.92 11.83
CA GLY A 65 3.48 -8.75 12.95
C GLY A 65 3.27 -9.81 14.02
N GLY A 66 4.10 -9.73 15.04
CA GLY A 66 4.05 -10.58 16.21
C GLY A 66 5.25 -10.32 17.12
N SER A 67 5.39 -11.10 18.18
CA SER A 67 6.52 -10.99 19.09
C SER A 67 7.37 -12.26 19.12
N TYR A 68 8.67 -12.09 19.26
CA TYR A 68 9.60 -13.15 19.59
C TYR A 68 9.95 -13.05 21.08
N ASN A 69 10.09 -14.19 21.75
CA ASN A 69 10.65 -14.21 23.10
C ASN A 69 12.18 -14.00 23.05
N GLN A 70 12.84 -13.96 24.22
CA GLN A 70 14.31 -13.87 24.31
C GLN A 70 15.01 -15.06 23.63
N ASP A 71 14.29 -16.17 23.46
CA ASP A 71 14.72 -17.34 22.72
C ASP A 71 14.47 -17.29 21.21
N GLY A 72 14.04 -16.15 20.67
CA GLY A 72 13.80 -15.97 19.24
C GLY A 72 12.71 -16.88 18.69
N ILE A 73 11.87 -17.39 19.59
CA ILE A 73 10.70 -18.20 19.29
C ILE A 73 9.51 -17.25 19.21
N LYS A 74 8.74 -17.38 18.12
CA LYS A 74 7.48 -16.68 17.95
C LYS A 74 6.54 -17.01 19.11
N ASN A 75 6.06 -16.00 19.83
CA ASN A 75 5.08 -16.16 20.90
C ASN A 75 3.81 -15.35 20.62
N VAL A 76 2.70 -15.78 21.23
CA VAL A 76 1.39 -15.11 21.13
C VAL A 76 0.87 -15.10 19.68
N LEU A 77 0.24 -14.03 19.25
CA LEU A 77 -0.46 -13.91 17.98
C LEU A 77 0.51 -13.46 16.90
N TRP A 78 0.71 -14.32 15.91
CA TRP A 78 1.49 -14.00 14.74
C TRP A 78 0.60 -13.94 13.53
N ILE A 79 0.85 -12.92 12.72
CA ILE A 79 0.37 -12.87 11.36
C ILE A 79 1.58 -13.13 10.46
N ASP A 80 1.53 -14.16 9.63
CA ASP A 80 2.57 -14.48 8.65
C ASP A 80 2.07 -14.23 7.23
N LEU A 81 2.94 -13.64 6.42
CA LEU A 81 2.76 -13.57 4.98
C LEU A 81 3.11 -14.91 4.36
N ILE A 82 2.17 -15.51 3.64
CA ILE A 82 2.46 -16.71 2.85
C ILE A 82 3.36 -16.31 1.67
N GLY A 83 4.36 -17.14 1.37
CA GLY A 83 5.23 -16.97 0.20
C GLY A 83 4.39 -16.72 -1.06
N ASN A 84 4.79 -15.71 -1.85
CA ASN A 84 4.03 -15.10 -2.95
C ASN A 84 3.03 -14.02 -2.55
N PHE A 85 3.34 -13.22 -1.53
CA PHE A 85 2.65 -11.94 -1.31
C PHE A 85 2.91 -11.01 -2.50
N TYR A 86 1.92 -10.83 -3.36
CA TYR A 86 1.91 -9.81 -4.41
C TYR A 86 0.56 -9.10 -4.40
N ARG A 87 0.45 -7.99 -5.15
CA ARG A 87 -0.68 -7.02 -5.15
C ARG A 87 -2.10 -7.64 -5.01
N GLN A 88 -2.34 -8.83 -5.55
CA GLN A 88 -3.65 -9.48 -5.59
C GLN A 88 -3.80 -10.71 -4.67
N ARG A 89 -2.75 -11.09 -3.92
CA ARG A 89 -2.76 -12.26 -3.02
C ARG A 89 -2.26 -11.88 -1.62
N GLN A 90 -3.16 -11.33 -0.83
CA GLN A 90 -2.94 -11.05 0.59
C GLN A 90 -3.48 -12.18 1.44
N VAL A 91 -2.87 -13.36 1.35
CA VAL A 91 -3.22 -14.44 2.28
C VAL A 91 -2.34 -14.31 3.51
N MET A 92 -2.98 -13.96 4.62
CA MET A 92 -2.35 -13.84 5.93
C MET A 92 -2.70 -15.07 6.77
N PHE A 93 -1.69 -15.72 7.36
CA PHE A 93 -1.93 -16.74 8.38
C PHE A 93 -1.96 -16.05 9.74
N LYS A 94 -3.12 -16.02 10.40
CA LYS A 94 -3.25 -15.52 11.77
C LYS A 94 -3.36 -16.72 12.71
N GLY A 95 -2.40 -16.88 13.62
CA GLY A 95 -2.42 -17.96 14.60
C GLY A 95 -1.69 -17.59 15.88
N GLU A 96 -2.09 -18.21 16.99
CA GLU A 96 -1.35 -18.15 18.23
C GLU A 96 -0.26 -19.23 18.26
N TYR A 97 0.97 -18.80 18.46
CA TYR A 97 2.12 -19.68 18.63
C TYR A 97 2.29 -19.92 20.12
N GLN A 98 1.89 -21.11 20.58
CA GLN A 98 2.25 -21.65 21.87
C GLN A 98 3.27 -22.77 21.63
N ASN A 99 4.49 -22.63 22.16
CA ASN A 99 5.51 -23.68 22.15
C ASN A 99 5.81 -24.26 20.75
N ASN A 100 6.05 -23.42 19.74
CA ASN A 100 6.34 -23.85 18.35
C ASN A 100 5.22 -24.63 17.64
N GLN A 101 3.98 -24.58 18.13
CA GLN A 101 2.84 -25.19 17.44
C GLN A 101 2.33 -24.29 16.31
N ASN A 102 2.82 -24.53 15.10
CA ASN A 102 2.34 -23.86 13.89
C ASN A 102 0.94 -24.42 13.53
N GLY A 103 -0.05 -23.56 13.25
CA GLY A 103 -1.30 -24.04 12.65
C GLY A 103 -2.39 -24.53 13.62
N GLY A 104 -2.19 -24.37 14.92
CA GLY A 104 -3.15 -24.81 15.96
C GLY A 104 -3.07 -26.29 16.35
N GLY A 105 -2.05 -27.02 15.88
CA GLY A 105 -1.84 -28.44 16.13
C GLY A 105 -0.45 -28.77 16.69
N SER A 106 -0.27 -30.02 17.13
CA SER A 106 0.98 -30.50 17.70
C SER A 106 1.64 -31.52 16.78
N TYR A 107 2.96 -31.63 16.84
CA TYR A 107 3.68 -32.77 16.28
C TYR A 107 4.00 -33.75 17.42
N ASP A 108 4.01 -35.05 17.13
CA ASP A 108 4.54 -36.02 18.07
C ASP A 108 6.08 -36.06 18.05
N LYS A 109 6.68 -36.93 18.87
CA LYS A 109 8.15 -37.07 18.98
C LYS A 109 8.82 -37.48 17.67
N THR A 110 8.07 -38.00 16.71
CA THR A 110 8.55 -38.42 15.39
C THR A 110 8.31 -37.37 14.30
N GLY A 111 7.77 -36.19 14.66
CA GLY A 111 7.45 -35.13 13.71
C GLY A 111 6.14 -35.37 12.95
N ILE A 112 5.27 -36.25 13.43
CA ILE A 112 3.97 -36.54 12.79
C ILE A 112 2.89 -35.62 13.37
N LYS A 113 2.09 -35.01 12.48
CA LYS A 113 0.98 -34.11 12.86
C LYS A 113 -0.08 -34.85 13.71
N LYS A 114 -0.50 -34.21 14.80
CA LYS A 114 -1.56 -34.65 15.72
C LYS A 114 -2.43 -33.47 16.17
N GLY A 115 -3.74 -33.70 16.30
CA GLY A 115 -4.69 -32.72 16.83
C GLY A 115 -5.37 -31.88 15.75
N LYS A 116 -5.87 -30.69 16.11
CA LYS A 116 -6.53 -29.76 15.17
C LYS A 116 -5.47 -29.06 14.32
N TRP A 117 -5.70 -28.98 13.02
CA TRP A 117 -4.82 -28.28 12.08
C TRP A 117 -5.62 -27.37 11.17
N ILE A 118 -5.09 -26.16 10.97
CA ILE A 118 -5.54 -25.23 9.94
C ILE A 118 -4.52 -25.26 8.81
N GLU A 119 -4.95 -25.66 7.62
CA GLU A 119 -4.09 -25.83 6.45
C GLU A 119 -4.63 -25.05 5.26
N LEU A 120 -3.74 -24.44 4.49
CA LEU A 120 -4.11 -23.77 3.25
C LEU A 120 -3.87 -24.65 2.04
N SER A 121 -4.84 -24.67 1.14
CA SER A 121 -4.68 -25.23 -0.20
C SER A 121 -3.88 -24.27 -1.07
N ASN A 122 -2.68 -24.68 -1.50
CA ASN A 122 -1.87 -23.91 -2.44
C ASN A 122 -2.60 -23.61 -3.76
N LYS A 123 -3.53 -24.47 -4.18
CA LYS A 123 -4.24 -24.34 -5.46
C LYS A 123 -5.42 -23.37 -5.41
N PHE A 124 -6.14 -23.30 -4.30
CA PHE A 124 -7.46 -22.66 -4.25
C PHE A 124 -7.63 -21.61 -3.15
N GLN A 125 -6.58 -21.29 -2.38
CA GLN A 125 -6.67 -20.39 -1.22
C GLN A 125 -7.80 -20.79 -0.23
N ILE A 126 -8.12 -22.08 -0.19
CA ILE A 126 -9.11 -22.64 0.74
C ILE A 126 -8.40 -22.95 2.05
N ILE A 127 -9.02 -22.54 3.15
CA ILE A 127 -8.61 -22.90 4.50
C ILE A 127 -9.33 -24.19 4.89
N TYR A 128 -8.58 -25.26 5.05
CA TYR A 128 -9.06 -26.52 5.61
C TYR A 128 -8.80 -26.53 7.11
N GLN A 129 -9.84 -26.86 7.87
CA GLN A 129 -9.69 -27.22 9.27
C GLN A 129 -9.93 -28.71 9.41
N GLY A 130 -9.05 -29.40 10.13
CA GLY A 130 -9.21 -30.84 10.29
C GLY A 130 -8.45 -31.42 11.46
N MET A 131 -8.86 -32.61 11.87
CA MET A 131 -8.16 -33.40 12.88
C MET A 131 -7.13 -34.31 12.20
N TYR A 132 -5.93 -34.37 12.76
CA TYR A 132 -4.89 -35.30 12.38
C TYR A 132 -4.68 -36.35 13.47
N GLN A 133 -4.64 -37.61 13.05
CA GLN A 133 -4.27 -38.77 13.87
C GLN A 133 -3.26 -39.61 13.10
N ASN A 134 -2.10 -39.86 13.71
CA ASN A 134 -0.99 -40.61 13.12
C ASN A 134 -0.60 -40.08 11.72
N GLY A 135 -0.59 -38.75 11.56
CA GLY A 135 -0.20 -38.10 10.31
C GLY A 135 -1.26 -38.12 9.23
N LYS A 136 -2.38 -38.80 9.45
CA LYS A 136 -3.50 -38.85 8.52
C LYS A 136 -4.60 -37.89 8.99
N LYS A 137 -5.16 -37.17 8.03
CA LYS A 137 -6.30 -36.29 8.27
C LYS A 137 -7.56 -37.14 8.41
N VAL A 138 -8.14 -37.16 9.60
CA VAL A 138 -9.31 -38.00 9.96
C VAL A 138 -10.63 -37.24 9.93
N ASP A 139 -10.60 -35.91 10.04
CA ASP A 139 -11.78 -35.06 9.84
C ASP A 139 -11.42 -33.93 8.87
N LYS A 140 -12.26 -33.73 7.85
CA LYS A 140 -12.10 -32.68 6.85
C LYS A 140 -13.30 -31.76 6.91
N ARG A 141 -13.17 -30.68 7.69
CA ARG A 141 -14.11 -29.57 7.63
C ARG A 141 -13.57 -28.52 6.68
N ILE A 142 -14.32 -28.29 5.62
CA ILE A 142 -14.08 -27.14 4.75
C ILE A 142 -14.67 -25.94 5.48
N SER A 143 -13.82 -25.00 5.90
CA SER A 143 -14.31 -23.74 6.44
C SER A 143 -14.76 -22.87 5.27
N ILE A 144 -16.06 -22.95 4.92
CA ILE A 144 -16.69 -22.04 3.95
C ILE A 144 -16.48 -20.58 4.39
N LEU A 145 -16.39 -20.35 5.70
CA LEU A 145 -16.11 -19.04 6.27
C LEU A 145 -14.76 -18.46 5.79
N GLY A 146 -13.74 -19.30 5.64
CA GLY A 146 -12.45 -18.88 5.08
C GLY A 146 -12.57 -18.39 3.64
N SER A 147 -13.32 -19.12 2.82
CA SER A 147 -13.60 -18.73 1.43
C SER A 147 -14.43 -17.44 1.35
N LEU A 148 -15.43 -17.26 2.23
CA LEU A 148 -16.25 -16.06 2.30
C LEU A 148 -15.46 -14.83 2.77
N ILE A 149 -14.58 -14.99 3.77
CA ILE A 149 -13.69 -13.91 4.22
C ILE A 149 -12.73 -13.52 3.08
N ASN A 150 -12.18 -14.50 2.36
CA ASN A 150 -11.33 -14.22 1.21
C ASN A 150 -12.08 -13.46 0.10
N LEU A 151 -13.29 -13.91 -0.25
CA LEU A 151 -14.17 -13.21 -1.21
C LEU A 151 -14.51 -11.79 -0.76
N LYS A 152 -14.84 -11.60 0.52
CA LYS A 152 -15.11 -10.27 1.09
C LYS A 152 -13.89 -9.36 0.96
N ASN A 153 -12.70 -9.87 1.25
CA ASN A 153 -11.46 -9.11 1.13
C ASN A 153 -11.13 -8.78 -0.33
N GLN A 154 -11.35 -9.73 -1.25
CA GLN A 154 -11.22 -9.48 -2.70
C GLN A 154 -12.18 -8.39 -3.17
N LEU A 155 -13.45 -8.43 -2.74
CA LEU A 155 -14.45 -7.41 -3.09
C LEU A 155 -14.07 -6.02 -2.53
N ILE A 156 -13.57 -5.97 -1.29
CA ILE A 156 -13.06 -4.73 -0.69
C ILE A 156 -11.89 -4.18 -1.51
N MET A 157 -10.94 -5.03 -1.92
CA MET A 157 -9.81 -4.61 -2.75
C MET A 157 -10.26 -4.11 -4.12
N MET A 158 -11.16 -4.83 -4.81
CA MET A 158 -11.70 -4.40 -6.11
C MET A 158 -12.47 -3.06 -6.00
N SER A 159 -13.26 -2.86 -4.95
CA SER A 159 -13.96 -1.59 -4.74
C SER A 159 -13.02 -0.42 -4.49
N ARG A 160 -11.89 -0.65 -3.81
CA ARG A 160 -10.83 0.36 -3.61
C ARG A 160 -10.13 0.69 -4.93
N GLU A 161 -9.82 -0.31 -5.76
CA GLU A 161 -9.20 -0.09 -7.07
C GLU A 161 -10.14 0.70 -8.01
N LEU A 162 -11.43 0.39 -8.03
CA LEU A 162 -12.42 1.17 -8.78
C LEU A 162 -12.51 2.62 -8.30
N LYS A 163 -12.49 2.84 -6.98
CA LYS A 163 -12.48 4.20 -6.41
C LYS A 163 -11.21 4.97 -6.79
N LEU A 164 -10.05 4.30 -6.83
CA LEU A 164 -8.79 4.89 -7.27
C LEU A 164 -8.84 5.31 -8.74
N ASP A 165 -9.30 4.42 -9.63
CA ASP A 165 -9.43 4.71 -11.06
C ASP A 165 -10.42 5.88 -11.32
N CYS A 166 -11.56 5.89 -10.62
CA CYS A 166 -12.50 7.01 -10.67
C CYS A 166 -11.86 8.33 -10.23
N ASN A 167 -11.13 8.34 -9.11
CA ASN A 167 -10.46 9.55 -8.61
C ASN A 167 -9.36 10.04 -9.56
N GLN A 168 -8.59 9.13 -10.17
CA GLN A 168 -7.57 9.50 -11.15
C GLN A 168 -8.19 10.11 -12.41
N LYS A 169 -9.28 9.52 -12.93
CA LYS A 169 -10.03 10.08 -14.06
C LYS A 169 -10.63 11.44 -13.73
N LEU A 170 -11.21 11.61 -12.54
CA LEU A 170 -11.70 12.90 -12.05
C LEU A 170 -10.58 13.96 -11.99
N ALA A 171 -9.42 13.60 -11.45
CA ALA A 171 -8.26 14.49 -11.39
C ALA A 171 -7.79 14.91 -12.79
N GLN A 172 -7.77 14.01 -13.77
CA GLN A 172 -7.44 14.33 -15.16
C GLN A 172 -8.44 15.32 -15.78
N VAL A 173 -9.75 15.10 -15.57
CA VAL A 173 -10.80 16.03 -16.03
C VAL A 173 -10.62 17.42 -15.40
N PHE A 174 -10.33 17.50 -14.10
CA PHE A 174 -10.05 18.77 -13.43
C PHE A 174 -8.82 19.49 -14.00
N GLN A 175 -7.76 18.78 -14.38
CA GLN A 175 -6.58 19.40 -15.00
C GLN A 175 -6.88 19.98 -16.38
N VAL A 176 -7.69 19.28 -17.19
CA VAL A 176 -8.16 19.80 -18.49
C VAL A 176 -9.05 21.02 -18.28
N PHE A 177 -9.96 20.99 -17.30
CA PHE A 177 -10.82 22.14 -17.02
C PHE A 177 -10.01 23.36 -16.55
N LYS A 178 -9.00 23.14 -15.71
CA LYS A 178 -8.08 24.19 -15.24
C LYS A 178 -7.28 24.80 -16.40
N SER A 179 -6.82 24.00 -17.37
CA SER A 179 -6.08 24.51 -18.52
C SER A 179 -6.98 25.33 -19.47
N ILE A 180 -8.24 24.94 -19.64
CA ILE A 180 -9.23 25.69 -20.43
C ILE A 180 -9.52 27.05 -19.78
N ILE A 181 -9.82 27.08 -18.48
CA ILE A 181 -10.07 28.34 -17.75
C ILE A 181 -8.86 29.27 -17.83
N PHE A 182 -7.66 28.74 -17.58
CA PHE A 182 -6.44 29.52 -17.63
C PHE A 182 -6.20 30.12 -19.03
N SER A 183 -6.40 29.33 -20.08
CA SER A 183 -6.25 29.79 -21.47
C SER A 183 -7.27 30.87 -21.83
N SER A 184 -8.52 30.72 -21.39
CA SER A 184 -9.57 31.74 -21.59
C SER A 184 -9.23 33.06 -20.87
N PHE A 185 -8.70 32.97 -19.65
CA PHE A 185 -8.28 34.13 -18.89
C PHE A 185 -7.09 34.85 -19.53
N GLN A 186 -6.07 34.11 -19.98
CA GLN A 186 -4.92 34.67 -20.71
C GLN A 186 -5.36 35.37 -22.01
N PHE A 187 -6.32 34.81 -22.73
CA PHE A 187 -6.88 35.43 -23.93
C PHE A 187 -7.55 36.78 -23.62
N LYS A 188 -8.36 36.85 -22.56
CA LYS A 188 -9.00 38.10 -22.11
C LYS A 188 -7.98 39.16 -21.69
N LEU A 189 -6.95 38.76 -20.94
CA LEU A 189 -5.85 39.68 -20.55
C LEU A 189 -5.09 40.22 -21.77
N SER A 190 -4.78 39.36 -22.74
CA SER A 190 -4.15 39.75 -24.00
C SER A 190 -5.02 40.76 -24.76
N TYR A 191 -6.34 40.55 -24.80
CA TYR A 191 -7.27 41.47 -25.45
C TYR A 191 -7.32 42.84 -24.77
N ILE A 192 -7.41 42.88 -23.44
CA ILE A 192 -7.38 44.12 -22.64
C ILE A 192 -6.07 44.88 -22.88
N SER A 193 -4.93 44.19 -22.86
CA SER A 193 -3.62 44.78 -23.11
C SER A 193 -3.56 45.49 -24.47
N ARG A 194 -4.09 44.87 -25.54
CA ARG A 194 -4.17 45.48 -26.87
C ARG A 194 -5.05 46.73 -26.89
N ILE A 195 -6.19 46.71 -26.20
CA ILE A 195 -7.05 47.90 -26.07
C ILE A 195 -6.31 49.03 -25.35
N CYS A 196 -5.59 48.74 -24.27
CA CYS A 196 -4.82 49.75 -23.54
C CYS A 196 -3.76 50.42 -24.42
N VAL A 197 -3.08 49.67 -25.29
CA VAL A 197 -2.11 50.23 -26.26
C VAL A 197 -2.83 51.17 -27.24
N ILE A 198 -3.96 50.76 -27.80
CA ILE A 198 -4.74 51.59 -28.75
C ILE A 198 -5.22 52.88 -28.07
N VAL A 199 -5.79 52.78 -26.87
CA VAL A 199 -6.27 53.95 -26.10
C VAL A 199 -5.13 54.92 -25.81
N ARG A 200 -3.95 54.41 -25.41
CA ARG A 200 -2.77 55.23 -25.17
C ARG A 200 -2.34 55.97 -26.44
N SER A 201 -2.28 55.29 -27.58
CA SER A 201 -1.95 55.91 -28.87
C SER A 201 -2.95 57.00 -29.27
N LEU A 202 -4.25 56.79 -29.04
CA LEU A 202 -5.27 57.81 -29.30
C LEU A 202 -5.14 59.05 -28.40
N LEU A 203 -4.77 58.85 -27.13
CA LEU A 203 -4.51 59.96 -26.20
C LEU A 203 -3.29 60.78 -26.61
N GLU A 204 -2.21 60.12 -27.04
CA GLU A 204 -1.00 60.78 -27.54
C GLU A 204 -1.31 61.61 -28.81
N ILE A 205 -2.07 61.06 -29.76
CA ILE A 205 -2.54 61.79 -30.95
C ILE A 205 -3.38 63.02 -30.56
N LYS A 206 -4.31 62.86 -29.59
CA LYS A 206 -5.15 63.98 -29.13
C LYS A 206 -4.31 65.09 -28.48
N GLN A 207 -3.29 64.75 -27.71
CA GLN A 207 -2.37 65.73 -27.11
C GLN A 207 -1.60 66.52 -28.17
N VAL A 208 -1.07 65.85 -29.19
CA VAL A 208 -0.37 66.51 -30.31
C VAL A 208 -1.29 67.50 -31.04
N ASN A 209 -2.53 67.10 -31.33
CA ASN A 209 -3.49 67.98 -32.01
C ASN A 209 -3.85 69.22 -31.17
N LEU A 210 -3.95 69.09 -29.85
CA LEU A 210 -4.20 70.24 -28.97
C LEU A 210 -3.04 71.23 -28.96
N ILE A 211 -1.79 70.74 -29.00
CA ILE A 211 -0.60 71.59 -29.10
C ILE A 211 -0.61 72.36 -30.42
N LEU A 212 -0.90 71.70 -31.54
CA LEU A 212 -0.96 72.34 -32.86
C LEU A 212 -2.05 73.41 -32.97
N LEU A 213 -3.20 73.23 -32.32
CA LEU A 213 -4.29 74.23 -32.31
C LEU A 213 -3.99 75.45 -31.42
N SER A 214 -2.99 75.36 -30.56
CA SER A 214 -2.59 76.45 -29.66
C SER A 214 -1.49 77.37 -30.22
N GLN A 215 -0.96 77.04 -31.41
CA GLN A 215 0.05 77.80 -32.16
C GLN A 215 -0.61 78.66 -33.22
#